data_AF-A0A519JSA6-F1
#
_entry.id   AF-A0A519JSA6-F1
#
_cell.length_a   1.000
_cell.length_b   1.000
_cell.length_c   1.000
_cell.angle_alpha   90.00
_cell.angle_beta   90.00
_cell.angle_gamma   90.00
#
_symmetry.space_group_name_H-M   'P 1'
#
loop_
_entity.id
_entity.type
_entity.pdbx_description
1 polymer ?
#
loop_
_entity_poly.entity_id
_entity_poly.type
_entity_poly.pdbx_seq_one_letter_code
_entity_poly.pdbx_strand_id
1 'polypeptide(L)'
;KNGYALRDWESFRSTLMALISKDSAKFIAAYKDNDLKGAILLVKSGNFYTYILGGSKKEKPDLLAGHFLQWEAIKLSLVEKADGYNISLGGSKGVVEFKNSFNSQQLLFSGSRFHWVLRPTFFRLYLFFEKRVKPHKQLISKMLYAMRKRR
;
A
#
# COMPACT_ATOMS: atom_id res chain seq x y z
N LYS A 1 -16.53 -6.57 -10.17
CA LYS A 1 -15.38 -5.64 -10.26
C LYS A 1 -15.16 -5.02 -8.88
N ASN A 2 -13.93 -5.07 -8.33
CA ASN A 2 -13.63 -4.87 -6.90
C ASN A 2 -13.85 -3.46 -6.32
N GLY A 3 -14.45 -2.51 -7.06
CA GLY A 3 -14.82 -1.18 -6.55
C GLY A 3 -13.65 -0.19 -6.36
N TYR A 4 -12.43 -0.55 -6.75
CA TYR A 4 -11.26 0.32 -6.71
C TYR A 4 -10.41 0.18 -7.98
N ALA A 5 -9.63 1.22 -8.28
CA ALA A 5 -8.71 1.23 -9.42
C ALA A 5 -7.53 0.29 -9.15
N LEU A 6 -7.23 -0.58 -10.12
CA LEU A 6 -6.02 -1.40 -10.11
C LEU A 6 -4.91 -0.66 -10.85
N ARG A 7 -3.67 -0.87 -10.41
CA ARG A 7 -2.50 -0.39 -11.16
C ARG A 7 -2.41 -1.17 -12.46
N ASP A 8 -2.17 -0.46 -13.55
CA ASP A 8 -1.95 -1.08 -14.86
C ASP A 8 -0.69 -1.96 -14.84
N TRP A 9 -0.79 -3.13 -15.45
CA TRP A 9 0.28 -4.12 -15.44
C TRP A 9 1.52 -3.62 -16.18
N GLU A 10 1.36 -3.06 -17.37
CA GLU A 10 2.48 -2.61 -18.19
C GLU A 10 3.25 -1.48 -17.51
N SER A 11 2.56 -0.61 -16.76
CA SER A 11 3.20 0.43 -15.96
C SER A 11 4.11 -0.09 -14.82
N PHE A 12 3.92 -1.32 -14.34
CA PHE A 12 4.61 -1.86 -13.16
C PHE A 12 5.51 -3.06 -13.46
N ARG A 13 5.28 -3.75 -14.57
CA ARG A 13 5.95 -5.00 -14.96
C ARG A 13 7.47 -4.88 -14.96
N SER A 14 8.02 -3.84 -15.59
CA SER A 14 9.47 -3.67 -15.73
C SER A 14 10.16 -3.54 -14.37
N THR A 15 9.61 -2.70 -13.49
CA THR A 15 10.09 -2.53 -12.11
C THR A 15 10.02 -3.84 -11.33
N LEU A 16 8.91 -4.57 -11.44
CA LEU A 16 8.72 -5.84 -10.76
C LEU A 16 9.76 -6.87 -11.19
N MET A 17 9.96 -7.04 -12.50
CA MET A 17 10.95 -7.99 -13.05
C MET A 17 12.39 -7.59 -12.66
N ALA A 18 12.68 -6.29 -12.63
CA ALA A 18 13.97 -5.78 -12.18
C ALA A 18 14.24 -6.08 -10.69
N LEU A 19 13.22 -6.02 -9.84
CA LEU A 19 13.37 -6.37 -8.41
C LEU A 19 13.56 -7.87 -8.21
N ILE A 20 12.81 -8.71 -8.93
CA ILE A 20 12.92 -10.17 -8.84
C ILE A 20 14.28 -10.64 -9.35
N SER A 21 14.75 -10.14 -10.50
CA SER A 21 16.06 -10.49 -11.05
C SER A 21 17.24 -10.11 -10.14
N LYS A 22 17.05 -9.15 -9.24
CA LYS A 22 18.03 -8.73 -8.22
C LYS A 22 17.84 -9.41 -6.86
N ASP A 23 17.01 -10.44 -6.78
CA ASP A 23 16.58 -11.10 -5.53
C ASP A 23 16.10 -10.11 -4.44
N SER A 24 15.59 -8.95 -4.89
CA SER A 24 15.11 -7.88 -4.02
C SER A 24 13.59 -7.92 -3.86
N ALA A 25 12.92 -8.84 -4.55
CA ALA A 25 11.50 -9.10 -4.36
C ALA A 25 11.16 -10.58 -4.53
N LYS A 26 10.18 -11.06 -3.76
CA LYS A 26 9.70 -12.44 -3.77
C LYS A 26 8.18 -12.47 -3.77
N PHE A 27 7.61 -13.39 -4.55
CA PHE A 27 6.18 -13.70 -4.47
C PHE A 27 5.97 -14.91 -3.58
N ILE A 28 4.95 -14.83 -2.72
CA ILE A 28 4.39 -16.00 -2.03
C ILE A 28 2.98 -16.19 -2.56
N ALA A 29 2.68 -17.39 -3.03
CA ALA A 29 1.37 -17.76 -3.57
C ALA A 29 0.81 -18.94 -2.77
N ALA A 30 -0.47 -18.86 -2.45
CA ALA A 30 -1.22 -19.89 -1.75
C ALA A 30 -2.11 -20.62 -2.74
N TYR A 31 -1.96 -21.93 -2.83
CA TYR A 31 -2.75 -22.80 -3.68
C TYR A 31 -3.55 -23.78 -2.82
N LYS A 32 -4.76 -24.10 -3.26
CA LYS A 32 -5.56 -25.20 -2.75
C LYS A 32 -6.12 -25.95 -3.95
N ASP A 33 -5.87 -27.25 -4.03
CA ASP A 33 -6.31 -28.10 -5.15
C ASP A 33 -5.88 -27.54 -6.52
N ASN A 34 -4.62 -27.08 -6.61
CA ASN A 34 -4.04 -26.36 -7.77
C ASN A 34 -4.71 -25.03 -8.15
N ASP A 35 -5.72 -24.57 -7.41
CA ASP A 35 -6.30 -23.25 -7.63
C ASP A 35 -5.61 -22.18 -6.78
N LEU A 36 -5.23 -21.06 -7.42
CA LEU A 36 -4.61 -19.92 -6.75
C LEU A 36 -5.63 -19.23 -5.84
N LYS A 37 -5.40 -19.28 -4.53
CA LYS A 37 -6.26 -18.66 -3.50
C LYS A 37 -5.79 -17.28 -3.07
N GLY A 38 -4.52 -16.97 -3.26
CA GLY A 38 -4.00 -15.62 -3.07
C GLY A 38 -2.51 -15.53 -3.33
N ALA A 39 -2.03 -14.31 -3.46
CA ALA A 39 -0.61 -14.03 -3.60
C ALA A 39 -0.25 -12.72 -2.90
N ILE A 40 0.98 -12.64 -2.41
CA ILE A 40 1.59 -11.42 -1.88
C ILE A 40 2.96 -11.22 -2.52
N LEU A 41 3.36 -9.96 -2.67
CA LEU A 41 4.70 -9.54 -3.06
C LEU A 41 5.40 -8.92 -1.85
N LEU A 42 6.57 -9.45 -1.57
CA LEU A 42 7.50 -8.95 -0.58
C LEU A 42 8.65 -8.26 -1.30
N VAL A 43 9.08 -7.12 -0.78
CA VAL A 43 10.31 -6.44 -1.22
C VAL A 43 11.29 -6.41 -0.06
N LYS A 44 12.52 -6.82 -0.34
CA LYS A 44 13.64 -6.73 0.61
C LYS A 44 14.19 -5.30 0.59
N SER A 45 14.11 -4.62 1.71
CA SER A 45 14.61 -3.25 1.89
C SER A 45 15.52 -3.20 3.10
N GLY A 46 16.82 -3.02 2.89
CA GLY A 46 17.82 -3.26 3.93
C GLY A 46 17.74 -4.71 4.41
N ASN A 47 17.67 -4.91 5.73
CA ASN A 47 17.52 -6.24 6.33
C ASN A 47 16.07 -6.58 6.73
N PHE A 48 15.07 -6.00 6.05
CA PHE A 48 13.65 -6.25 6.32
C PHE A 48 12.93 -6.74 5.07
N TYR A 49 11.95 -7.62 5.28
CA TYR A 49 10.93 -7.92 4.27
C TYR A 49 9.72 -7.02 4.45
N THR A 50 9.29 -6.35 3.39
CA THR A 50 8.13 -5.44 3.41
C THR A 50 7.03 -5.95 2.49
N TYR A 51 5.81 -6.09 3.02
CA TYR A 51 4.61 -6.39 2.27
C TYR A 51 4.15 -5.17 1.45
N ILE A 52 4.24 -5.26 0.13
CA ILE A 52 3.92 -4.14 -0.77
C ILE A 52 2.53 -4.27 -1.39
N LEU A 53 2.19 -5.47 -1.86
CA LEU A 53 0.93 -5.74 -2.54
C LEU A 53 0.50 -7.18 -2.32
N GLY A 54 -0.80 -7.38 -2.35
CA GLY A 54 -1.38 -8.71 -2.21
C GLY A 54 -2.85 -8.73 -2.49
N GLY A 55 -3.35 -9.94 -2.73
CA GLY A 55 -4.76 -10.20 -2.96
C GLY A 55 -5.07 -11.65 -2.67
N SER A 56 -6.29 -11.90 -2.21
CA SER A 56 -6.84 -13.24 -2.02
C SER A 56 -8.21 -13.33 -2.66
N LYS A 57 -8.57 -14.54 -3.10
CA LYS A 57 -9.93 -14.87 -3.49
C LYS A 57 -10.78 -14.94 -2.21
N LYS A 58 -11.97 -14.33 -2.26
CA LYS A 58 -12.96 -14.45 -1.20
C LYS A 58 -13.80 -15.70 -1.46
N GLU A 59 -13.76 -16.64 -0.53
CA GLU A 59 -14.49 -17.90 -0.63
C GLU A 59 -15.33 -18.11 0.64
N LYS A 60 -16.34 -18.96 0.53
CA LYS A 60 -17.15 -19.42 1.67
C LYS A 60 -17.11 -20.95 1.67
N PRO A 61 -16.64 -21.61 2.75
CA PRO A 61 -16.06 -21.03 3.96
C PRO A 61 -14.74 -20.27 3.69
N ASP A 62 -14.40 -19.33 4.58
CA ASP A 62 -13.15 -18.56 4.45
C ASP A 62 -11.94 -19.47 4.70
N LEU A 63 -11.01 -19.49 3.74
CA LEU A 63 -9.77 -20.26 3.82
C LEU A 63 -8.67 -19.53 4.62
N LEU A 64 -8.90 -18.28 5.00
CA LEU A 64 -7.92 -17.42 5.66
C LEU A 64 -6.61 -17.30 4.86
N ALA A 65 -6.69 -17.38 3.52
CA ALA A 65 -5.52 -17.36 2.64
C ALA A 65 -4.63 -16.13 2.87
N GLY A 66 -5.23 -14.98 3.20
CA GLY A 66 -4.49 -13.79 3.60
C GLY A 66 -3.62 -14.02 4.84
N HIS A 67 -4.16 -14.64 5.89
CA HIS A 67 -3.41 -14.94 7.11
C HIS A 67 -2.29 -15.94 6.86
N PHE A 68 -2.58 -16.99 6.09
CA PHE A 68 -1.60 -17.99 5.70
C PHE A 68 -0.41 -17.36 4.95
N LEU A 69 -0.68 -16.50 3.97
CA LEU A 69 0.38 -15.82 3.20
C LEU A 69 1.26 -14.93 4.08
N GLN A 70 0.68 -14.19 5.03
CA GLN A 70 1.45 -13.36 5.97
C GLN A 70 2.29 -14.20 6.93
N TRP A 71 1.76 -15.33 7.38
CA TRP A 71 2.52 -16.28 8.21
C TRP A 71 3.74 -16.84 7.48
N GLU A 72 3.58 -17.22 6.21
CA GLU A 72 4.70 -17.67 5.38
C GLU A 72 5.73 -16.56 5.17
N ALA A 73 5.31 -15.29 5.01
CA ALA A 73 6.22 -14.15 4.92
C ALA A 73 7.03 -13.94 6.21
N ILE A 74 6.40 -14.10 7.38
CA ILE A 74 7.08 -14.02 8.67
C ILE A 74 8.11 -15.16 8.78
N LYS A 75 7.74 -16.41 8.50
CA LYS A 75 8.69 -17.53 8.50
C LYS A 75 9.85 -17.31 7.53
N LEU A 76 9.59 -16.81 6.33
CA LEU A 76 10.63 -16.48 5.36
C LEU A 76 11.64 -15.47 5.93
N SER A 77 11.15 -14.41 6.59
CA SER A 77 12.02 -13.42 7.21
C SER A 77 12.94 -14.02 8.28
N LEU A 78 12.44 -14.98 9.07
CA LEU A 78 13.22 -15.69 10.08
C LEU A 78 14.26 -16.63 9.46
N VAL A 79 13.87 -17.41 8.45
CA VAL A 79 14.77 -18.34 7.75
C VAL A 79 15.92 -17.59 7.08
N GLU A 80 15.63 -16.44 6.48
CA GLU A 80 16.64 -15.59 5.84
C GLU A 80 17.39 -14.66 6.80
N LYS A 81 17.14 -14.77 8.12
CA LYS A 81 17.80 -13.98 9.17
C LYS A 81 17.66 -12.47 8.96
N ALA A 82 16.50 -12.04 8.47
CA ALA A 82 16.11 -10.64 8.42
C ALA A 82 15.90 -10.09 9.84
N ASP A 83 16.13 -8.79 10.03
CA ASP A 83 15.87 -8.10 11.32
C ASP A 83 14.37 -8.02 11.63
N GLY A 84 13.52 -8.17 10.61
CA GLY A 84 12.09 -8.30 10.82
C GLY A 84 11.24 -8.28 9.56
N TYR A 85 9.93 -8.27 9.82
CA TYR A 85 8.89 -8.24 8.82
C TYR A 85 8.01 -7.01 8.98
N ASN A 86 7.88 -6.23 7.90
CA ASN A 86 7.07 -5.03 7.84
C ASN A 86 5.78 -5.31 7.05
N ILE A 87 4.67 -5.46 7.76
CA ILE A 87 3.35 -5.68 7.16
C ILE A 87 2.72 -4.40 6.56
N SER A 88 3.44 -3.27 6.57
CA SER A 88 3.06 -1.92 6.11
C SER A 88 1.90 -1.27 6.87
N LEU A 89 1.81 0.06 6.81
CA LEU A 89 0.73 0.84 7.43
C LEU A 89 -0.40 1.17 6.44
N GLY A 90 -1.58 1.45 6.99
CA GLY A 90 -2.75 1.93 6.23
C GLY A 90 -3.58 0.82 5.58
N GLY A 91 -4.66 1.26 4.93
CA GLY A 91 -5.72 0.41 4.39
C GLY A 91 -7.10 0.83 4.91
N SER A 92 -8.14 0.09 4.53
CA SER A 92 -9.45 0.21 5.16
C SER A 92 -9.41 -0.31 6.60
N LYS A 93 -10.46 -0.01 7.39
CA LYS A 93 -10.57 -0.48 8.79
C LYS A 93 -10.27 -1.98 8.94
N GLY A 94 -10.90 -2.82 8.12
CA GLY A 94 -10.67 -4.27 8.16
C GLY A 94 -9.26 -4.70 7.73
N VAL A 95 -8.59 -3.95 6.85
CA VAL A 95 -7.18 -4.21 6.51
C VAL A 95 -6.27 -3.87 7.68
N VAL A 96 -6.55 -2.78 8.40
CA VAL A 96 -5.79 -2.40 9.59
C VAL A 96 -5.99 -3.43 10.70
N GLU A 97 -7.22 -3.87 10.95
CA GLU A 97 -7.52 -4.94 11.92
C GLU A 97 -6.82 -6.25 11.58
N PHE A 98 -6.86 -6.65 10.30
CA PHE A 98 -6.10 -7.80 9.80
C PHE A 98 -4.59 -7.67 10.08
N LYS A 99 -3.99 -6.50 9.81
CA LYS A 99 -2.55 -6.30 10.06
C LYS A 99 -2.21 -6.34 11.55
N ASN A 100 -3.07 -5.80 12.38
CA ASN A 100 -2.88 -5.78 13.84
C ASN A 100 -3.01 -7.18 14.46
N SER A 101 -3.70 -8.14 13.81
CA SER A 101 -3.84 -9.50 14.34
C SER A 101 -2.52 -10.27 14.42
N PHE A 102 -1.47 -9.82 13.73
CA PHE A 102 -0.11 -10.36 13.78
C PHE A 102 0.75 -9.75 14.89
N ASN A 103 0.14 -9.06 15.87
CA ASN A 103 0.84 -8.40 16.97
C ASN A 103 1.91 -7.38 16.50
N SER A 104 1.59 -6.61 15.46
CA SER A 104 2.51 -5.64 14.88
C SER A 104 2.64 -4.37 15.75
N GLN A 105 3.84 -3.82 15.85
CA GLN A 105 4.07 -2.49 16.41
C GLN A 105 4.08 -1.42 15.31
N GLN A 106 3.42 -0.29 15.55
CA GLN A 106 3.50 0.85 14.65
C GLN A 106 4.77 1.66 14.92
N LEU A 107 5.64 1.74 13.92
CA LEU A 107 6.83 2.59 13.94
C LEU A 107 6.55 3.87 13.14
N LEU A 108 6.50 5.00 13.84
CA LEU A 108 6.27 6.32 13.24
C LEU A 108 7.61 7.05 13.08
N PHE A 109 7.97 7.36 11.83
CA PHE A 109 9.17 8.14 11.53
C PHE A 109 8.93 9.63 11.79
N SER A 110 9.32 10.13 12.96
CA SER A 110 9.16 11.53 13.38
C SER A 110 9.93 12.52 12.50
N GLY A 111 11.09 12.11 11.96
CA GLY A 111 11.97 12.94 11.11
C GLY A 111 11.63 12.96 9.61
N SER A 112 10.50 12.41 9.17
CA SER A 112 10.19 12.25 7.74
C SER A 112 9.39 13.41 7.12
N ARG A 113 9.09 14.46 7.89
CA ARG A 113 8.16 15.54 7.49
C ARG A 113 8.87 16.84 7.07
N PHE A 114 10.00 16.73 6.40
CA PHE A 114 10.72 17.90 5.90
C PHE A 114 10.51 18.06 4.40
N HIS A 115 10.25 19.30 3.97
CA HIS A 115 10.19 19.63 2.56
C HIS A 115 11.53 20.22 2.14
N TRP A 116 12.16 19.63 1.14
CA TRP A 116 13.25 20.31 0.44
C TRP A 116 12.66 21.30 -0.58
N VAL A 117 12.64 22.58 -0.21
CA VAL A 117 11.95 23.61 -0.99
C VAL A 117 12.89 24.20 -2.04
N LEU A 118 12.73 23.76 -3.29
CA LEU A 118 13.52 24.26 -4.43
C LEU A 118 13.02 25.61 -4.97
N ARG A 119 11.70 25.85 -4.90
CA ARG A 119 11.05 27.08 -5.39
C ARG A 119 10.12 27.66 -4.32
N PRO A 120 10.61 28.57 -3.46
CA PRO A 120 9.87 29.05 -2.29
C PRO A 120 8.53 29.73 -2.62
N THR A 121 8.46 30.50 -3.71
CA THR A 121 7.24 31.22 -4.12
C THR A 121 6.11 30.27 -4.47
N PHE A 122 6.38 29.30 -5.36
CA PHE A 122 5.43 28.25 -5.73
C PHE A 122 5.06 27.38 -4.53
N PHE A 123 6.01 27.04 -3.67
CA PHE A 123 5.73 26.24 -2.48
C PHE A 123 4.84 26.98 -1.47
N ARG A 124 5.05 28.28 -1.25
CA ARG A 124 4.15 29.12 -0.43
C ARG A 124 2.74 29.20 -1.02
N LEU A 125 2.63 29.38 -2.34
CA LEU A 125 1.34 29.38 -3.03
C LEU A 125 0.63 28.03 -2.88
N TYR A 126 1.35 26.94 -3.10
CA TYR A 126 0.84 25.59 -2.85
C TYR A 126 0.35 25.42 -1.41
N LEU A 127 1.15 25.79 -0.40
CA LEU A 127 0.75 25.71 1.00
C LEU A 127 -0.48 26.57 1.32
N PHE A 128 -0.63 27.73 0.67
CA PHE A 128 -1.84 28.53 0.78
C PHE A 128 -3.07 27.75 0.28
N PHE A 129 -3.02 27.19 -0.92
CA PHE A 129 -4.13 26.37 -1.44
C PHE A 129 -4.39 25.13 -0.58
N GLU A 130 -3.33 24.46 -0.14
CA GLU A 130 -3.42 23.24 0.66
C GLU A 130 -4.05 23.50 2.04
N LYS A 131 -3.66 24.57 2.73
CA LYS A 131 -4.15 24.89 4.08
C LYS A 131 -5.44 25.70 4.09
N ARG A 132 -5.65 26.60 3.13
CA ARG A 132 -6.79 27.54 3.13
C ARG A 132 -7.90 27.15 2.17
N VAL A 133 -7.59 26.54 1.03
CA VAL A 133 -8.58 26.29 -0.03
C VAL A 133 -9.10 24.85 0.01
N LYS A 134 -8.21 23.86 0.17
CA LYS A 134 -8.54 22.43 0.20
C LYS A 134 -9.60 22.04 1.24
N PRO A 135 -9.61 22.58 2.49
CA PRO A 135 -10.66 22.26 3.46
C PRO A 135 -12.06 22.63 2.97
N HIS A 136 -12.17 23.68 2.14
CA HIS A 136 -13.43 24.18 1.61
C HIS A 136 -13.75 23.67 0.19
N LYS A 137 -13.02 22.65 -0.30
CA LYS A 137 -13.17 22.14 -1.70
C LYS A 137 -14.61 21.80 -2.09
N GLN A 138 -15.41 21.29 -1.16
CA GLN A 138 -16.81 20.90 -1.43
C GLN A 138 -17.70 22.13 -1.67
N LEU A 139 -17.55 23.18 -0.87
CA LEU A 139 -18.28 24.43 -1.03
C LEU A 139 -17.89 25.12 -2.35
N ILE A 140 -16.59 25.18 -2.63
CA ILE A 140 -16.06 25.75 -3.87
C ILE A 140 -16.58 24.99 -5.09
N SER A 141 -16.57 23.65 -5.04
CA SER A 141 -17.11 22.82 -6.12
C SER A 141 -18.60 23.08 -6.36
N LYS A 142 -19.41 23.24 -5.31
CA LYS A 142 -20.83 23.55 -5.42
C LYS A 142 -21.06 24.95 -6.04
N MET A 143 -20.27 25.93 -5.62
CA MET A 143 -20.35 27.30 -6.14
C MET A 143 -19.97 27.35 -7.63
N LEU A 144 -18.86 26.72 -8.02
CA LEU A 144 -18.44 26.64 -9.42
C LEU A 144 -19.46 25.90 -10.29
N TYR A 145 -20.06 24.82 -9.78
CA TYR A 145 -21.12 24.12 -10.48
C TYR A 145 -22.36 25.00 -10.70
N ALA A 146 -22.76 25.78 -9.69
CA ALA A 146 -23.88 26.72 -9.80
C ALA A 146 -23.59 27.86 -10.79
N MET A 147 -22.36 28.38 -10.82
CA MET A 147 -21.94 29.40 -11.79
C MET A 147 -21.91 28.85 -13.22
N ARG A 148 -21.48 27.60 -13.42
CA ARG A 148 -21.49 26.95 -14.74
C ARG A 148 -22.90 26.75 -15.28
N LYS A 149 -23.90 26.51 -14.42
CA LYS A 149 -25.30 26.32 -14.81
C LYS A 149 -26.03 27.64 -15.15
N ARG A 150 -25.42 28.79 -14.85
CA ARG A 150 -25.95 30.14 -15.13
C ARG A 150 -25.39 30.75 -16.43
N ARG A 151 -24.43 30.08 -17.08
CA ARG A 151 -24.03 30.34 -18.48
C ARG A 151 -24.69 29.30 -19.36
#